data_AF-A0A516IU13-F1
#
_entry.id   AF-A0A516IU13-F1
#
_cell.length_a   1.000
_cell.length_b   1.000
_cell.length_c   1.000
_cell.angle_alpha   90.00
_cell.angle_beta   90.00
_cell.angle_gamma   90.00
#
_symmetry.space_group_name_H-M   'P 1'
#
loop_
_entity.id
_entity.type
_entity.pdbx_description
1 polymer ?
#
loop_
_entity_poly.entity_id
_entity_poly.type
_entity_poly.pdbx_seq_one_letter_code
_entity_poly.pdbx_strand_id
1 'polypeptide(L)'
;MDNVTPETAIVEANINGLKVEIDFLGHVKGVKDDKLEQAAVELVLNVRLAEGRTDTIRVPIMHPLHCLQSRLSNVVSLGRKDDTSKRQLEASSIVLREYISETLDDGEHRDATQILETLFEYLRSDVSGRRAHLIMNNDPALVLEHFADDSRIDERYRANTLANMRRQLAKRRTAWATMAARMGQALGLN
;
A
#
# COMPACT_ATOMS: atom_id res chain seq x y z
N MET A 1 15.39 -8.31 21.66
CA MET A 1 14.00 -8.79 21.65
C MET A 1 13.66 -8.91 20.19
N ASP A 2 13.61 -10.15 19.72
CA ASP A 2 13.99 -10.48 18.36
C ASP A 2 12.90 -10.13 17.35
N ASN A 3 13.31 -9.43 16.30
CA ASN A 3 12.48 -8.99 15.20
C ASN A 3 12.22 -10.20 14.29
N VAL A 4 11.35 -11.13 14.71
CA VAL A 4 11.07 -12.33 13.90
C VAL A 4 10.08 -11.96 12.79
N THR A 5 10.58 -11.26 11.79
CA THR A 5 10.14 -11.46 10.40
C THR A 5 11.14 -12.49 9.85
N PRO A 6 10.73 -13.57 9.17
CA PRO A 6 11.69 -14.52 8.59
C PRO A 6 12.45 -13.81 7.46
N GLU A 7 13.54 -13.16 7.82
CA GLU A 7 14.50 -12.50 6.94
C GLU A 7 15.19 -13.61 6.14
N THR A 8 15.12 -13.53 4.81
CA THR A 8 15.72 -14.53 3.91
C THR A 8 17.06 -14.03 3.34
N ALA A 9 17.21 -12.71 3.16
CA ALA A 9 18.47 -12.05 2.80
C ALA A 9 18.39 -10.54 3.06
N ILE A 10 19.51 -9.89 3.39
CA ILE A 10 19.65 -8.42 3.43
C ILE A 10 20.68 -8.00 2.38
N VAL A 11 20.33 -7.06 1.51
CA VAL A 11 21.26 -6.45 0.54
C VAL A 11 21.50 -5.00 0.93
N GLU A 12 22.76 -4.67 1.20
CA GLU A 12 23.20 -3.30 1.43
C GLU A 12 23.83 -2.72 0.16
N ALA A 13 23.42 -1.51 -0.23
CA ALA A 13 23.93 -0.80 -1.39
C ALA A 13 24.13 0.70 -1.10
N ASN A 14 24.97 1.36 -1.91
CA ASN A 14 25.01 2.82 -1.99
C ASN A 14 24.50 3.26 -3.36
N ILE A 15 23.37 3.96 -3.39
CA ILE A 15 22.75 4.46 -4.62
C ILE A 15 22.74 5.99 -4.54
N ASN A 16 23.45 6.66 -5.45
CA ASN A 16 23.57 8.13 -5.49
C ASN A 16 24.00 8.77 -4.15
N GLY A 17 24.87 8.09 -3.39
CA GLY A 17 25.35 8.54 -2.08
C GLY A 17 24.41 8.24 -0.91
N LEU A 18 23.26 7.60 -1.16
CA LEU A 18 22.34 7.12 -0.12
C LEU A 18 22.64 5.66 0.18
N LYS A 19 22.82 5.33 1.46
CA LYS A 19 22.83 3.93 1.91
C LYS A 19 21.41 3.38 1.80
N VAL A 20 21.27 2.28 1.08
CA VAL A 20 20.02 1.56 0.86
C VAL A 20 20.20 0.16 1.43
N GLU A 21 19.24 -0.27 2.25
CA GLU A 21 19.15 -1.62 2.79
C GLU A 21 17.85 -2.24 2.24
N ILE A 22 17.98 -3.41 1.61
CA ILE A 22 16.87 -4.14 1.00
C ILE A 22 16.73 -5.46 1.77
N ASP A 23 15.66 -5.56 2.56
CA ASP A 23 15.29 -6.77 3.30
C ASP A 23 14.36 -7.65 2.46
N PHE A 24 14.78 -8.88 2.20
CA PHE A 24 14.02 -9.90 1.49
C PHE A 24 13.22 -10.74 2.47
N LEU A 25 11.90 -10.55 2.43
CA LEU A 25 10.95 -11.21 3.32
C LEU A 25 10.62 -12.62 2.83
N GLY A 26 10.74 -13.62 3.71
CA GLY A 26 10.34 -15.01 3.41
C GLY A 26 8.83 -15.26 3.50
N HIS A 27 8.09 -14.44 4.26
CA HIS A 27 6.64 -14.49 4.37
C HIS A 27 6.05 -13.09 4.60
N VAL A 28 4.93 -12.78 3.92
CA VAL A 28 4.27 -11.47 3.98
C VAL A 28 2.88 -11.59 4.62
N LYS A 29 2.72 -11.04 5.83
CA LYS A 29 1.44 -11.08 6.55
C LYS A 29 0.43 -10.11 5.93
N GLY A 30 -0.81 -10.58 5.77
CA GLY A 30 -1.95 -9.76 5.31
C GLY A 30 -2.20 -9.82 3.80
N VAL A 31 -1.36 -10.55 3.07
CA VAL A 31 -1.51 -10.87 1.65
C VAL A 31 -1.51 -12.40 1.53
N LYS A 32 -2.25 -12.97 0.57
CA LYS A 32 -2.22 -14.42 0.34
C LYS A 32 -1.03 -14.78 -0.54
N ASP A 33 -0.34 -15.89 -0.24
CA ASP A 33 0.90 -16.30 -0.92
C ASP A 33 0.71 -16.48 -2.44
N ASP A 34 -0.42 -17.05 -2.87
CA ASP A 34 -0.79 -17.23 -4.29
C ASP A 34 -0.91 -15.89 -5.05
N LYS A 35 -1.31 -14.82 -4.36
CA LYS A 35 -1.44 -13.47 -4.94
C LYS A 35 -0.12 -12.70 -4.96
N LEU A 36 0.86 -13.08 -4.15
CA LEU A 36 2.16 -12.40 -4.11
C LEU A 36 3.00 -12.70 -5.34
N GLU A 37 3.10 -13.96 -5.73
CA GLU A 37 3.88 -14.36 -6.90
C GLU A 37 3.27 -13.83 -8.21
N GLN A 38 1.94 -13.89 -8.34
CA GLN A 38 1.24 -13.47 -9.56
C GLN A 38 1.20 -11.95 -9.76
N ALA A 39 1.37 -11.18 -8.68
CA ALA A 39 1.34 -9.72 -8.71
C ALA A 39 2.71 -9.09 -8.43
N ALA A 40 3.79 -9.88 -8.36
CA ALA A 40 5.12 -9.33 -8.16
C ALA A 40 5.47 -8.40 -9.33
N VAL A 41 5.96 -7.20 -8.99
CA VAL A 41 6.51 -6.27 -9.98
C VAL A 41 7.98 -6.62 -10.15
N GLU A 42 8.49 -6.66 -11.38
CA GLU A 42 9.91 -6.97 -11.60
C GLU A 42 10.76 -5.69 -11.56
N LEU A 43 11.71 -5.63 -10.63
CA LEU A 43 12.80 -4.67 -10.67
C LEU A 43 13.92 -5.23 -11.54
N VAL A 44 14.16 -4.60 -12.68
CA VAL A 44 15.22 -4.98 -13.62
C VAL A 44 16.51 -4.21 -13.27
N LEU A 45 17.51 -4.92 -12.75
CA LEU A 45 18.80 -4.36 -12.35
C LEU A 45 19.90 -4.77 -13.32
N ASN A 46 20.62 -3.77 -13.85
CA ASN A 46 21.86 -4.01 -14.56
C ASN A 46 23.01 -4.15 -13.55
N VAL A 47 23.57 -5.35 -13.43
CA VAL A 47 24.69 -5.63 -12.52
C VAL A 47 25.98 -5.78 -13.29
N ARG A 48 27.08 -5.30 -12.72
CA ARG A 48 28.43 -5.60 -13.21
C ARG A 48 28.94 -6.85 -12.51
N LEU A 49 29.15 -7.90 -13.28
CA LEU A 49 29.82 -9.11 -12.83
C LEU A 49 31.34 -8.92 -12.86
N ALA A 50 32.05 -9.85 -12.24
CA ALA A 50 33.50 -9.95 -12.38
C ALA A 50 33.89 -9.99 -13.87
N GLU A 51 35.06 -9.42 -14.18
CA GLU A 51 35.63 -9.31 -15.53
C GLU A 51 34.91 -8.32 -16.47
N GLY A 52 34.18 -7.35 -15.93
CA GLY A 52 33.63 -6.24 -16.72
C GLY A 52 32.40 -6.62 -17.55
N ARG A 53 31.84 -7.81 -17.34
CA ARG A 53 30.58 -8.23 -17.96
C ARG A 53 29.40 -7.57 -17.26
N THR A 54 28.42 -7.13 -18.04
CA THR A 54 27.14 -6.65 -17.52
C THR A 54 26.09 -7.74 -17.69
N ASP A 55 25.31 -7.99 -16.64
CA ASP A 55 24.17 -8.91 -16.67
C ASP A 55 22.92 -8.21 -16.15
N THR A 56 21.75 -8.79 -16.43
CA THR A 56 20.46 -8.28 -15.99
C THR A 56 19.88 -9.23 -14.94
N ILE A 57 19.71 -8.75 -13.71
CA ILE A 57 18.98 -9.47 -12.67
C ILE A 57 17.55 -8.92 -12.62
N ARG A 58 16.57 -9.83 -12.67
CA ARG A 58 15.17 -9.51 -12.40
C ARG A 58 14.86 -9.87 -10.96
N VAL A 59 14.58 -8.86 -10.14
CA VAL A 59 14.24 -9.03 -8.74
C VAL A 59 12.73 -8.83 -8.58
N PRO A 60 11.96 -9.88 -8.23
CA PRO A 60 10.55 -9.69 -7.93
C PRO A 60 10.42 -8.85 -6.66
N ILE A 61 9.73 -7.72 -6.76
CA ILE A 61 9.40 -6.84 -5.65
C ILE A 61 7.90 -6.89 -5.40
N MET A 62 7.53 -6.76 -4.12
CA MET A 62 6.14 -6.75 -3.71
C MET A 62 5.41 -5.53 -4.31
N HIS A 63 4.30 -5.77 -4.99
CA HIS A 63 3.43 -4.71 -5.54
C HIS A 63 3.12 -3.63 -4.49
N PRO A 64 3.13 -2.33 -4.83
CA PRO A 64 2.89 -1.25 -3.88
C PRO A 64 1.59 -1.39 -3.06
N LEU A 65 0.52 -1.89 -3.68
CA LEU A 65 -0.73 -2.20 -2.97
C LEU A 65 -0.55 -3.27 -1.88
N HIS A 66 0.18 -4.35 -2.18
CA HIS A 66 0.47 -5.42 -1.22
C HIS A 66 1.40 -4.91 -0.11
N CYS A 67 2.34 -4.02 -0.43
CA CYS A 67 3.17 -3.34 0.55
C CYS A 67 2.32 -2.55 1.56
N LEU A 68 1.40 -1.71 1.08
CA LEU A 68 0.45 -0.98 1.93
C LEU A 68 -0.36 -1.94 2.82
N GLN A 69 -0.95 -2.99 2.24
CA GLN A 69 -1.77 -3.96 2.99
C GLN A 69 -0.98 -4.64 4.11
N SER A 70 0.25 -5.06 3.82
CA SER A 70 1.11 -5.72 4.81
C SER A 70 1.53 -4.75 5.91
N ARG A 71 1.96 -3.53 5.57
CA ARG A 71 2.36 -2.52 6.55
C ARG A 71 1.20 -2.14 7.47
N LEU A 72 0.00 -2.00 6.92
CA LEU A 72 -1.19 -1.68 7.72
C LEU A 72 -1.56 -2.84 8.64
N SER A 73 -1.51 -4.09 8.15
CA SER A 73 -1.72 -5.30 8.95
C SER A 73 -0.71 -5.41 10.10
N ASN A 74 0.56 -5.07 9.87
CA ASN A 74 1.60 -5.09 10.90
C ASN A 74 1.33 -4.07 12.02
N VAL A 75 0.81 -2.89 11.70
CA VAL A 75 0.47 -1.89 12.72
C VAL A 75 -0.86 -2.23 13.42
N VAL A 76 -1.91 -2.56 12.67
CA VAL A 76 -3.25 -2.85 13.23
C VAL A 76 -3.28 -4.16 14.01
N SER A 77 -2.79 -5.23 13.40
CA SER A 77 -3.01 -6.60 13.89
C SER A 77 -1.89 -7.11 14.77
N LEU A 78 -0.64 -6.68 14.54
CA LEU A 78 0.51 -7.05 15.37
C LEU A 78 0.86 -5.98 16.40
N GLY A 79 0.23 -4.79 16.34
CA GLY A 79 0.48 -3.72 17.29
C GLY A 79 1.91 -3.18 17.24
N ARG A 80 2.61 -3.27 16.09
CA ARG A 80 3.94 -2.66 15.93
C ARG A 80 3.83 -1.15 16.07
N LYS A 81 4.61 -0.58 17.00
CA LYS A 81 4.55 0.85 17.39
C LYS A 81 5.84 1.61 17.13
N ASP A 82 6.88 0.95 16.63
CA ASP A 82 8.17 1.59 16.35
C ASP A 82 8.04 2.64 15.25
N ASP A 83 8.86 3.69 15.36
CA ASP A 83 8.79 4.86 14.48
C ASP A 83 9.17 4.54 13.03
N THR A 84 9.98 3.50 12.81
CA THR A 84 10.34 3.05 11.46
C THR A 84 9.15 2.39 10.77
N SER A 85 8.46 1.46 11.43
CA SER A 85 7.26 0.81 10.89
C SER A 85 6.15 1.82 10.60
N LYS A 86 5.97 2.84 11.46
CA LYS A 86 5.03 3.93 11.21
C LYS A 86 5.42 4.76 9.99
N ARG A 87 6.68 5.20 9.88
CA ARG A 87 7.16 5.95 8.71
C ARG A 87 7.00 5.16 7.42
N GLN A 88 7.29 3.86 7.44
CA GLN A 88 7.09 2.98 6.29
C GLN A 88 5.61 2.80 5.93
N LEU A 89 4.73 2.71 6.92
CA LEU A 89 3.29 2.69 6.68
C LEU A 89 2.83 4.00 6.02
N GLU A 90 3.22 5.15 6.55
CA GLU A 90 2.88 6.47 5.97
C GLU A 90 3.41 6.63 4.54
N ALA A 91 4.63 6.16 4.28
CA ALA A 91 5.23 6.18 2.96
C ALA A 91 4.51 5.26 1.96
N SER A 92 4.01 4.11 2.42
CA SER A 92 3.40 3.11 1.52
C SER A 92 2.18 3.64 0.76
N SER A 93 1.40 4.55 1.34
CA SER A 93 0.28 5.19 0.64
C SER A 93 0.75 6.17 -0.44
N ILE A 94 1.86 6.87 -0.19
CA ILE A 94 2.45 7.81 -1.17
C ILE A 94 3.02 7.00 -2.34
N VAL A 95 3.79 5.96 -2.06
CA VAL A 95 4.36 5.07 -3.08
C VAL A 95 3.27 4.44 -3.95
N LEU A 96 2.16 3.99 -3.35
CA LEU A 96 1.03 3.46 -4.12
C LEU A 96 0.42 4.52 -5.05
N ARG A 97 0.28 5.77 -4.59
CA ARG A 97 -0.23 6.86 -5.43
C ARG A 97 0.69 7.12 -6.62
N GLU A 98 1.98 7.28 -6.39
CA GLU A 98 2.95 7.55 -7.47
C GLU A 98 2.99 6.39 -8.46
N TYR A 99 2.97 5.15 -7.98
CA TYR A 99 2.91 3.98 -8.84
C TYR A 99 1.69 4.00 -9.76
N ILE A 100 0.49 4.30 -9.25
CA ILE A 100 -0.72 4.41 -10.09
C ILE A 100 -0.57 5.55 -11.10
N SER A 101 0.07 6.67 -10.72
CA SER A 101 0.33 7.77 -11.65
C SER A 101 1.27 7.35 -12.78
N GLU A 102 2.35 6.64 -12.48
CA GLU A 102 3.28 6.10 -13.49
C GLU A 102 2.58 5.10 -14.40
N THR A 103 1.78 4.17 -13.84
CA THR A 103 0.96 3.23 -14.63
C THR A 103 0.00 3.96 -15.59
N LEU A 104 -0.55 5.11 -15.19
CA LEU A 104 -1.39 5.93 -16.08
C LEU A 104 -0.57 6.64 -17.17
N ASP A 105 0.64 7.10 -16.85
CA ASP A 105 1.55 7.73 -17.82
C ASP A 105 2.01 6.72 -18.89
N ASP A 106 2.16 5.46 -18.51
CA ASP A 106 2.47 4.35 -19.42
C ASP A 106 1.26 3.88 -20.27
N GLY A 107 0.07 4.46 -20.04
CA GLY A 107 -1.17 4.12 -20.76
C GLY A 107 -1.84 2.83 -20.28
N GLU A 108 -1.39 2.26 -19.16
CA GLU A 108 -1.92 1.03 -18.55
C GLU A 108 -3.19 1.31 -17.72
N HIS A 109 -4.18 1.97 -18.35
CA HIS A 109 -5.39 2.45 -17.66
C HIS A 109 -6.18 1.34 -16.95
N ARG A 110 -6.22 0.14 -17.53
CA ARG A 110 -6.91 -1.00 -16.94
C ARG A 110 -6.28 -1.41 -15.61
N ASP A 111 -4.96 -1.42 -15.54
CA ASP A 111 -4.25 -1.87 -14.35
C ASP A 111 -4.35 -0.80 -13.26
N ALA A 112 -4.19 0.48 -13.61
CA ALA A 112 -4.43 1.60 -12.70
C ALA A 112 -5.84 1.56 -12.07
N THR A 113 -6.89 1.38 -12.87
CA THR A 113 -8.27 1.30 -12.37
C THR A 113 -8.52 0.04 -11.53
N GLN A 114 -7.92 -1.10 -11.91
CA GLN A 114 -7.99 -2.33 -11.12
C GLN A 114 -7.33 -2.19 -9.74
N ILE A 115 -6.22 -1.44 -9.66
CA ILE A 115 -5.55 -1.13 -8.38
C ILE A 115 -6.45 -0.26 -7.50
N LEU A 116 -7.08 0.77 -8.06
CA LEU A 116 -8.03 1.64 -7.33
C LEU A 116 -9.22 0.84 -6.78
N GLU A 117 -9.79 -0.06 -7.59
CA GLU A 117 -10.85 -0.98 -7.17
C GLU A 117 -10.42 -1.89 -6.03
N THR A 118 -9.23 -2.48 -6.15
CA THR A 118 -8.70 -3.40 -5.14
C THR A 118 -8.39 -2.67 -3.83
N LEU A 119 -7.86 -1.45 -3.92
CA LEU A 119 -7.67 -0.57 -2.76
C LEU A 119 -9.01 -0.24 -2.09
N PHE A 120 -10.03 0.14 -2.86
CA PHE A 120 -11.36 0.39 -2.33
C PHE A 120 -11.92 -0.82 -1.59
N GLU A 121 -11.87 -2.01 -2.20
CA GLU A 121 -12.37 -3.23 -1.57
C GLU A 121 -11.63 -3.58 -0.29
N TYR A 122 -10.31 -3.39 -0.28
CA TYR A 122 -9.50 -3.56 0.92
C TYR A 122 -9.93 -2.60 2.05
N LEU A 123 -10.01 -1.30 1.78
CA LEU A 123 -10.43 -0.29 2.76
C LEU A 123 -11.87 -0.49 3.24
N ARG A 124 -12.74 -1.04 2.39
CA ARG A 124 -14.15 -1.28 2.69
C ARG A 124 -14.37 -2.50 3.56
N SER A 125 -13.66 -3.59 3.30
CA SER A 125 -14.05 -4.92 3.78
C SER A 125 -13.01 -5.56 4.71
N ASP A 126 -11.73 -5.26 4.53
CA ASP A 126 -10.68 -5.86 5.35
C ASP A 126 -10.71 -5.37 6.81
N VAL A 127 -10.25 -6.20 7.74
CA VAL A 127 -10.21 -5.85 9.17
C VAL A 127 -9.19 -4.72 9.43
N SER A 128 -8.02 -4.79 8.79
CA SER A 128 -6.99 -3.76 8.89
C SER A 128 -7.33 -2.56 8.02
N GLY A 129 -7.76 -2.79 6.77
CA GLY A 129 -8.15 -1.74 5.83
C GLY A 129 -9.20 -0.78 6.38
N ARG A 130 -10.24 -1.28 7.04
CA ARG A 130 -11.30 -0.44 7.65
C ARG A 130 -10.78 0.52 8.73
N ARG A 131 -9.64 0.21 9.36
CA ARG A 131 -9.04 1.01 10.44
C ARG A 131 -7.95 1.96 9.96
N ALA A 132 -7.63 1.98 8.66
CA ALA A 132 -6.55 2.81 8.10
C ALA A 132 -6.66 4.29 8.54
N HIS A 133 -7.85 4.89 8.40
CA HIS A 133 -8.14 6.29 8.76
C HIS A 133 -7.95 6.64 10.24
N LEU A 134 -7.86 5.65 11.13
CA LEU A 134 -7.64 5.88 12.57
C LEU A 134 -6.15 5.86 12.93
N ILE A 135 -5.30 5.38 12.03
CA ILE A 135 -3.91 5.02 12.32
C ILE A 135 -2.95 5.80 11.43
N MET A 136 -3.33 6.05 10.18
CA MET A 136 -2.51 6.71 9.19
C MET A 136 -2.88 8.17 9.06
N ASN A 137 -1.87 9.04 9.02
CA ASN A 137 -2.05 10.44 8.63
C ASN A 137 -2.27 10.55 7.12
N ASN A 138 -1.47 9.82 6.34
CA ASN A 138 -1.64 9.64 4.90
C ASN A 138 -2.68 8.54 4.65
N ASP A 139 -3.94 8.83 4.95
CA ASP A 139 -5.04 7.89 4.77
C ASP A 139 -5.09 7.38 3.31
N PRO A 140 -5.02 6.06 3.06
CA PRO A 140 -5.04 5.51 1.72
C PRO A 140 -6.30 5.82 0.90
N ALA A 141 -7.41 6.22 1.54
CA ALA A 141 -8.57 6.70 0.79
C ALA A 141 -8.29 8.00 0.01
N LEU A 142 -7.30 8.79 0.43
CA LEU A 142 -6.87 9.99 -0.29
C LEU A 142 -6.28 9.66 -1.66
N VAL A 143 -5.81 8.42 -1.88
CA VAL A 143 -5.40 7.95 -3.22
C VAL A 143 -6.59 7.98 -4.18
N LEU A 144 -7.76 7.51 -3.74
CA LEU A 144 -8.99 7.56 -4.57
C LEU A 144 -9.45 9.00 -4.84
N GLU A 145 -9.21 9.91 -3.89
CA GLU A 145 -9.52 11.33 -4.05
C GLU A 145 -8.57 12.01 -5.01
N HIS A 146 -7.28 11.67 -4.95
CA HIS A 146 -6.26 12.22 -5.84
C HIS A 146 -6.59 11.97 -7.31
N PHE A 147 -7.06 10.77 -7.65
CA PHE A 147 -7.41 10.39 -9.02
C PHE A 147 -8.85 10.74 -9.43
N ALA A 148 -9.61 11.43 -8.58
CA ALA A 148 -11.02 11.70 -8.80
C ALA A 148 -11.31 12.51 -10.07
N ASP A 149 -10.43 13.46 -10.39
CA ASP A 149 -10.55 14.39 -11.50
C ASP A 149 -9.39 14.25 -12.50
N ASP A 150 -8.60 13.17 -12.39
CA ASP A 150 -7.42 12.95 -13.22
C ASP A 150 -7.82 12.63 -14.67
N SER A 151 -7.54 13.56 -15.59
CA SER A 151 -7.91 13.49 -17.01
C SER A 151 -7.44 12.24 -17.74
N ARG A 152 -6.41 11.54 -17.24
CA ARG A 152 -5.87 10.30 -17.83
C ARG A 152 -6.80 9.10 -17.65
N ILE A 153 -7.77 9.18 -16.73
CA ILE A 153 -8.77 8.13 -16.49
C ILE A 153 -10.01 8.41 -17.35
N ASP A 154 -10.75 7.36 -17.74
CA ASP A 154 -12.02 7.54 -18.46
C ASP A 154 -13.04 8.37 -17.65
N GLU A 155 -13.69 9.35 -18.29
CA GLU A 155 -14.63 10.27 -17.63
C GLU A 155 -15.80 9.53 -16.99
N ARG A 156 -16.34 8.51 -17.67
CA ARG A 156 -17.46 7.72 -17.16
C ARG A 156 -17.03 6.92 -15.94
N TYR A 157 -15.80 6.39 -15.92
CA TYR A 157 -15.23 5.72 -14.76
C TYR A 157 -15.07 6.68 -13.57
N ARG A 158 -14.52 7.88 -13.78
CA ARG A 158 -14.40 8.91 -12.73
C ARG A 158 -15.76 9.28 -12.13
N ALA A 159 -16.70 9.64 -12.99
CA ALA A 159 -18.02 10.15 -12.60
C ALA A 159 -18.90 9.10 -11.90
N ASN A 160 -18.78 7.82 -12.27
CA ASN A 160 -19.64 6.76 -11.73
C ASN A 160 -18.91 5.91 -10.71
N THR A 161 -17.83 5.25 -11.11
CA THR A 161 -17.15 4.23 -10.31
C THR A 161 -16.37 4.86 -9.16
N LEU A 162 -15.41 5.75 -9.45
CA LEU A 162 -14.60 6.39 -8.40
C LEU A 162 -15.44 7.26 -7.48
N ALA A 163 -16.36 8.06 -8.03
CA ALA A 163 -17.29 8.85 -7.22
C ALA A 163 -18.14 7.98 -6.28
N ASN A 164 -18.59 6.80 -6.73
CA ASN A 164 -19.34 5.87 -5.88
C ASN A 164 -18.45 5.25 -4.78
N MET A 165 -17.23 4.81 -5.11
CA MET A 165 -16.28 4.26 -4.13
C MET A 165 -15.99 5.25 -3.00
N ARG A 166 -15.65 6.49 -3.36
CA ARG A 166 -15.40 7.58 -2.41
C ARG A 166 -16.60 7.84 -1.50
N ARG A 167 -17.80 7.96 -2.09
CA ARG A 167 -19.05 8.14 -1.32
C ARG A 167 -19.32 6.98 -0.35
N GLN A 168 -19.09 5.74 -0.77
CA GLN A 168 -19.29 4.58 0.08
C GLN A 168 -18.31 4.54 1.27
N LEU A 169 -17.03 4.85 1.04
CA LEU A 169 -16.04 4.93 2.12
C LEU A 169 -16.39 6.07 3.10
N ALA A 170 -16.71 7.26 2.59
CA ALA A 170 -17.08 8.41 3.42
C ALA A 170 -18.28 8.08 4.31
N LYS A 171 -19.38 7.57 3.72
CA LYS A 171 -20.59 7.19 4.46
C LYS A 171 -20.29 6.19 5.58
N ARG A 172 -19.44 5.19 5.29
CA ARG A 172 -19.10 4.14 6.25
C ARG A 172 -18.27 4.69 7.42
N ARG A 173 -17.31 5.57 7.15
CA ARG A 173 -16.48 6.22 8.16
C ARG A 173 -17.31 7.13 9.07
N THR A 174 -18.23 7.93 8.51
CA THR A 174 -19.16 8.74 9.31
C THR A 174 -20.07 7.89 10.19
N ALA A 175 -20.60 6.78 9.65
CA ALA A 175 -21.43 5.85 10.43
C ALA A 175 -20.64 5.22 11.60
N TRP A 176 -19.38 4.86 11.37
CA TRP A 176 -18.47 4.37 12.40
C TRP A 176 -18.18 5.42 13.48
N ALA A 177 -17.84 6.65 13.08
CA ALA A 177 -17.59 7.74 14.03
C ALA A 177 -18.83 8.02 14.91
N THR A 178 -20.01 8.02 14.30
CA THR A 178 -21.29 8.20 15.01
C THR A 178 -21.54 7.06 16.00
N MET A 179 -21.29 5.81 15.59
CA MET A 179 -21.44 4.63 16.44
C MET A 179 -20.46 4.64 17.62
N ALA A 180 -19.20 4.98 17.37
CA ALA A 180 -18.16 5.09 18.39
C ALA A 180 -18.50 6.18 19.42
N ALA A 181 -18.95 7.35 18.98
CA ALA A 181 -19.39 8.43 19.87
C ALA A 181 -20.57 8.01 20.78
N ARG A 182 -21.56 7.31 20.22
CA ARG A 182 -22.68 6.77 21.00
C ARG A 182 -22.25 5.73 22.04
N MET A 183 -21.30 4.86 21.70
CA MET A 183 -20.73 3.90 22.66
C MET A 183 -19.91 4.59 23.76
N GLY A 184 -19.12 5.61 23.42
CA GLY A 184 -18.36 6.40 24.41
C GLY A 184 -19.28 7.09 25.43
N GLN A 185 -20.36 7.70 24.95
CA GLN A 185 -21.39 8.31 25.82
C GLN A 185 -22.09 7.29 26.73
N ALA A 186 -22.38 6.08 26.22
CA ALA A 186 -23.00 5.02 27.01
C ALA A 186 -22.06 4.43 28.07
N LEU A 187 -20.74 4.50 27.86
CA LEU A 187 -19.71 3.97 28.76
C LEU A 187 -19.09 5.03 29.70
N GLY A 188 -19.51 6.29 29.60
CA GLY A 188 -19.03 7.37 30.47
C GLY A 188 -17.56 7.76 30.27
N LEU A 189 -16.98 7.46 29.11
CA LEU A 189 -15.61 7.83 28.76
C LEU A 189 -15.64 9.11 27.90
N ASN A 190 -15.30 10.25 28.51
CA ASN A 190 -14.99 11.50 27.81
C ASN A 190 -13.48 11.72 27.82
#